data_AF-A0A4Q4DDR9-F1
#
_entry.id   AF-A0A4Q4DDR9-F1
#
_cell.length_a   1.000
_cell.length_b   1.000
_cell.length_c   1.000
_cell.angle_alpha   90.00
_cell.angle_beta   90.00
_cell.angle_gamma   90.00
#
_symmetry.space_group_name_H-M   'P 1'
#
loop_
_entity.id
_entity.type
_entity.pdbx_description
1 polymer ?
#
loop_
_entity_poly.entity_id
_entity_poly.type
_entity_poly.pdbx_seq_one_letter_code
_entity_poly.pdbx_strand_id
1 'polypeptide(L)'
;MPTAVIARHRYLTGHPELLVSRYELALEATRRPELRAFYDAMGQRFREPMVAMMTAAGSAEPERHALSLVAWCEGLMFSCAAGSYHDSVPSLEALRLGFGELLRGMPGTPDEDRPAPDGSRSAPEE
;
A
#
# COMPACT_ATOMS: atom_id res chain seq x y z
N MET A 1 10.58 -4.04 11.05
CA MET A 1 9.22 -4.52 11.38
C MET A 1 8.49 -3.70 12.45
N PRO A 2 9.02 -3.41 13.66
CA PRO A 2 8.22 -2.79 14.73
C PRO A 2 7.84 -1.33 14.47
N THR A 3 8.67 -0.55 13.77
CA THR A 3 8.49 0.91 13.65
C THR A 3 7.28 1.31 12.81
N ALA A 4 7.00 0.61 11.71
CA ALA A 4 5.85 0.91 10.82
C ALA A 4 4.51 0.64 11.52
N VAL A 5 4.42 -0.46 12.27
CA VAL A 5 3.23 -0.85 13.04
C VAL A 5 2.99 0.13 14.19
N ILE A 6 4.05 0.51 14.92
CA ILE A 6 3.97 1.46 16.04
C ILE A 6 3.58 2.86 15.54
N ALA A 7 4.17 3.33 14.42
CA ALA A 7 3.82 4.61 13.83
C ALA A 7 2.34 4.65 13.43
N ARG A 8 1.82 3.59 12.80
CA ARG A 8 0.41 3.48 12.41
C ARG A 8 -0.52 3.43 13.61
N HIS A 9 -0.21 2.63 14.63
CA HIS A 9 -1.02 2.58 15.85
C HIS A 9 -1.11 3.98 16.50
N ARG A 10 0.01 4.68 16.64
CA ARG A 10 0.02 6.04 17.22
C ARG A 10 -0.76 7.05 16.39
N TYR A 11 -0.66 6.98 15.07
CA TYR A 11 -1.41 7.87 14.18
C TYR A 11 -2.93 7.63 14.29
N LEU A 12 -3.35 6.37 14.40
CA LEU A 12 -4.75 5.98 14.54
C LEU A 12 -5.34 6.34 15.91
N THR A 13 -4.58 6.15 17.00
CA THR A 13 -5.09 6.36 18.36
C THR A 13 -4.87 7.78 18.88
N GLY A 14 -3.90 8.51 18.34
CA GLY A 14 -3.45 9.79 18.89
C GLY A 14 -3.83 11.01 18.05
N HIS A 15 -4.08 10.83 16.75
CA HIS A 15 -4.30 11.95 15.82
C HIS A 15 -5.32 11.64 14.70
N PRO A 16 -6.53 11.14 15.01
CA PRO A 16 -7.54 10.84 13.99
C PRO A 16 -7.89 12.04 13.10
N GLU A 17 -7.87 13.26 13.65
CA GLU A 17 -8.12 14.51 12.92
C GLU A 17 -7.07 14.80 11.83
N LEU A 18 -5.81 14.39 12.02
CA LEU A 18 -4.77 14.52 11.01
C LEU A 18 -4.98 13.53 9.85
N LEU A 19 -5.55 12.35 10.13
CA LEU A 19 -5.93 11.40 9.08
C LEU A 19 -7.09 11.94 8.23
N VAL A 20 -8.11 12.51 8.87
CA VAL A 20 -9.22 13.15 8.16
C VAL A 20 -8.70 14.30 7.28
N SER A 21 -7.87 15.18 7.84
CA SER A 21 -7.23 16.28 7.08
C SER A 21 -6.40 15.77 5.89
N ARG A 22 -5.69 14.65 6.05
CA ARG A 22 -4.93 14.01 4.96
C ARG A 22 -5.86 13.53 3.85
N TYR A 23 -7.02 12.96 4.18
CA TYR A 23 -8.01 12.52 3.19
C TYR A 23 -8.68 13.70 2.49
N GLU A 24 -9.04 14.76 3.22
CA GLU A 24 -9.55 16.00 2.63
C GLU A 24 -8.55 16.60 1.65
N LEU A 25 -7.27 16.68 2.03
CA LEU A 25 -6.21 17.15 1.15
C LEU A 25 -6.03 16.24 -0.07
N ALA A 26 -6.10 14.92 0.11
CA ALA A 26 -6.01 13.97 -1.01
C ALA A 26 -7.14 14.20 -2.03
N LEU A 27 -8.37 14.39 -1.54
CA LEU A 27 -9.53 14.67 -2.37
C LEU A 27 -9.40 16.03 -3.07
N GLU A 28 -8.97 17.07 -2.36
CA GLU A 28 -8.81 18.40 -2.97
C GLU A 28 -7.65 18.45 -3.98
N ALA A 29 -6.58 17.69 -3.74
CA ALA A 29 -5.47 17.54 -4.68
C ALA A 29 -5.88 16.88 -6.01
N THR A 30 -7.02 16.18 -6.07
CA THR A 30 -7.58 15.70 -7.35
C THR A 30 -8.18 16.82 -8.20
N ARG A 31 -8.45 17.98 -7.60
CA ARG A 31 -9.10 19.14 -8.24
C ARG A 31 -8.13 20.31 -8.44
N ARG A 32 -7.06 20.39 -7.65
CA ARG A 32 -6.04 21.46 -7.70
C ARG A 32 -4.63 20.90 -7.98
N PRO A 33 -4.10 21.07 -9.20
CA PRO A 33 -2.78 20.57 -9.57
C PRO A 33 -1.62 21.06 -8.68
N GLU A 34 -1.72 22.26 -8.12
CA GLU A 34 -0.71 22.83 -7.23
C GLU A 34 -0.61 22.05 -5.92
N LEU A 35 -1.75 21.57 -5.41
CA LEU A 35 -1.80 20.70 -4.24
C LEU A 35 -1.34 19.28 -4.55
N ARG A 36 -1.49 18.83 -5.80
CA ARG A 36 -1.06 17.50 -6.24
C ARG A 36 0.43 17.29 -6.07
N ALA A 37 1.24 18.26 -6.48
CA ALA A 37 2.70 18.17 -6.34
C ALA A 37 3.13 18.07 -4.86
N PHE A 38 2.49 18.83 -3.98
CA PHE A 38 2.74 18.76 -2.54
C PHE A 38 2.32 17.41 -1.95
N TYR A 39 1.12 16.93 -2.30
CA TYR A 39 0.60 15.65 -1.85
C TYR A 39 1.49 14.47 -2.28
N ASP A 40 1.92 14.46 -3.55
CA ASP A 40 2.80 13.41 -4.08
C ASP A 40 4.16 13.41 -3.37
N ALA A 41 4.76 14.59 -3.12
CA ALA A 41 6.02 14.71 -2.39
C ALA A 41 5.92 14.16 -0.95
N MET A 42 4.79 14.40 -0.27
CA MET A 42 4.52 13.80 1.03
C MET A 42 4.36 12.27 0.95
N GLY A 43 3.70 11.78 -0.10
CA GLY A 43 3.52 10.34 -0.36
C GLY A 43 4.83 9.61 -0.61
N GLN A 44 5.77 10.22 -1.36
CA GLN A 44 7.06 9.59 -1.69
C GLN A 44 7.91 9.28 -0.46
N ARG A 45 7.94 10.18 0.53
CA ARG A 45 8.66 9.97 1.80
C ARG A 45 8.18 8.74 2.58
N PHE A 46 6.95 8.30 2.35
CA PHE A 46 6.41 7.09 2.94
C PHE A 46 6.68 5.84 2.08
N ARG A 47 6.77 6.00 0.75
CA ARG A 47 6.99 4.90 -0.19
C ARG A 47 8.41 4.35 -0.13
N GLU A 48 9.43 5.22 -0.08
CA GLU A 48 10.85 4.82 -0.10
C GLU A 48 11.21 3.82 1.02
N PRO A 49 10.82 4.03 2.30
CA PRO A 49 11.08 3.06 3.36
C PRO A 49 10.36 1.72 3.15
N MET A 50 9.17 1.72 2.53
CA MET A 50 8.43 0.50 2.25
C MET A 50 9.11 -0.32 1.15
N VAL A 51 9.65 0.34 0.12
CA VAL A 51 10.44 -0.33 -0.93
C VAL A 51 11.70 -0.94 -0.32
N ALA A 52 12.48 -0.17 0.43
CA ALA A 52 13.69 -0.67 1.09
C ALA A 52 13.40 -1.88 2.00
N MET A 53 12.26 -1.85 2.69
CA MET A 53 11.80 -2.97 3.51
C MET A 53 11.45 -4.21 2.68
N MET A 54 10.76 -4.05 1.55
CA MET A 54 10.45 -5.19 0.66
C MET A 54 11.72 -5.79 0.05
N THR A 55 12.68 -4.95 -0.35
CA THR A 55 13.99 -5.39 -0.83
C THR A 55 14.72 -6.20 0.24
N ALA A 56 14.79 -5.71 1.47
CA ALA A 56 15.42 -6.42 2.59
C ALA A 56 14.71 -7.73 2.95
N ALA A 57 13.41 -7.84 2.65
CA ALA A 57 12.62 -9.05 2.83
C ALA A 57 12.79 -10.07 1.68
N GLY A 58 13.63 -9.80 0.68
CA GLY A 58 13.88 -10.70 -0.45
C GLY A 58 12.76 -10.71 -1.49
N SER A 59 11.93 -9.66 -1.52
CA SER A 59 10.86 -9.52 -2.50
C SER A 59 11.41 -9.54 -3.94
N ALA A 60 10.83 -10.37 -4.80
CA ALA A 60 11.13 -10.36 -6.24
C ALA A 60 10.75 -9.03 -6.92
N GLU A 61 9.73 -8.34 -6.39
CA GLU A 61 9.13 -7.14 -7.00
C GLU A 61 8.87 -6.04 -5.95
N PRO A 62 9.94 -5.45 -5.37
CA PRO A 62 9.87 -4.60 -4.18
C PRO A 62 8.95 -3.39 -4.32
N GLU A 63 8.96 -2.72 -5.47
CA GLU A 63 8.17 -1.52 -5.73
C GLU A 63 6.68 -1.81 -5.80
N ARG A 64 6.32 -2.94 -6.42
CA ARG A 64 4.93 -3.42 -6.51
C ARG A 64 4.43 -3.86 -5.15
N HIS A 65 5.22 -4.66 -4.43
CA HIS A 65 4.88 -5.14 -3.09
C HIS A 65 4.77 -4.01 -2.07
N ALA A 66 5.64 -3.00 -2.17
CA ALA A 66 5.54 -1.79 -1.36
C ALA A 66 4.25 -1.01 -1.66
N LEU A 67 3.84 -0.90 -2.93
CA LEU A 67 2.57 -0.26 -3.30
C LEU A 67 1.36 -1.01 -2.71
N SER A 68 1.34 -2.33 -2.80
CA SER A 68 0.29 -3.16 -2.19
C SER A 68 0.22 -2.98 -0.67
N LEU A 69 1.40 -2.93 -0.03
CA LEU A 69 1.47 -2.69 1.41
C LEU A 69 0.94 -1.32 1.79
N VAL A 70 1.32 -0.27 1.04
CA VAL A 70 0.80 1.10 1.24
C VAL A 70 -0.72 1.14 1.07
N ALA A 71 -1.26 0.46 0.05
CA ALA A 71 -2.70 0.41 -0.20
C ALA A 71 -3.48 -0.27 0.95
N TRP A 72 -3.00 -1.43 1.43
CA TRP A 72 -3.59 -2.10 2.60
C TRP A 72 -3.57 -1.19 3.82
N CYS A 73 -2.41 -0.57 4.04
CA CYS A 73 -2.21 0.43 5.07
C CYS A 73 -3.29 1.53 4.97
N GLU A 74 -3.39 2.22 3.83
CA GLU A 74 -4.33 3.33 3.63
C GLU A 74 -5.79 2.91 3.86
N GLY A 75 -6.18 1.72 3.39
CA GLY A 75 -7.52 1.17 3.63
C GLY A 75 -7.84 0.95 5.12
N LEU A 76 -6.86 0.47 5.89
CA LEU A 76 -7.01 0.32 7.33
C LEU A 76 -7.15 1.67 8.06
N MET A 77 -6.32 2.66 7.71
CA MET A 77 -6.43 4.00 8.29
C MET A 77 -7.78 4.64 7.98
N PHE A 78 -8.24 4.52 6.74
CA PHE A 78 -9.52 5.09 6.32
C PHE A 78 -10.67 4.45 7.08
N SER A 79 -10.68 3.12 7.19
CA SER A 79 -11.71 2.36 7.89
C SER A 79 -11.84 2.77 9.36
N CYS A 80 -10.74 3.10 10.02
CA CYS A 80 -10.71 3.54 11.41
C CYS A 80 -10.91 5.05 11.60
N ALA A 81 -10.56 5.90 10.63
CA ALA A 81 -10.67 7.35 10.80
C ALA A 81 -12.00 7.92 10.30
N ALA A 82 -12.55 7.35 9.22
CA ALA A 82 -13.73 7.87 8.52
C ALA A 82 -14.75 6.79 8.15
N GLY A 83 -14.38 5.50 8.26
CA GLY A 83 -15.22 4.36 7.87
C GLY A 83 -16.00 3.72 9.01
N SER A 84 -16.61 2.57 8.71
CA SER A 84 -17.50 1.83 9.63
C SER A 84 -16.83 1.28 10.89
N TYR A 85 -15.49 1.32 10.98
CA TYR A 85 -14.70 0.85 12.13
C TYR A 85 -14.15 2.00 12.99
N HIS A 86 -14.75 3.19 12.93
CA HIS A 86 -14.28 4.37 13.65
C HIS A 86 -14.15 4.18 15.18
N ASP A 87 -14.98 3.32 15.78
CA ASP A 87 -14.92 2.96 17.21
C ASP A 87 -14.11 1.67 17.49
N SER A 88 -13.38 1.14 16.50
CA SER A 88 -12.69 -0.16 16.59
C SER A 88 -11.26 -0.07 16.06
N VAL A 89 -10.47 0.82 16.65
CA VAL A 89 -9.04 0.91 16.34
C VAL A 89 -8.34 -0.40 16.75
N PRO A 90 -7.65 -1.09 15.83
CA PRO A 90 -7.00 -2.36 16.14
C PRO A 90 -5.88 -2.17 17.17
N SER A 91 -5.76 -3.12 18.08
CA SER A 91 -4.62 -3.17 19.01
C SER A 91 -3.30 -3.32 18.25
N LEU A 92 -2.19 -2.90 18.87
CA LEU A 92 -0.86 -3.06 18.29
C LEU A 92 -0.54 -4.53 17.93
N GLU A 93 -1.05 -5.48 18.70
CA GLU A 93 -0.90 -6.91 18.44
C GLU A 93 -1.67 -7.34 17.19
N ALA A 94 -2.93 -6.93 17.06
CA ALA A 94 -3.74 -7.20 15.86
C ALA A 94 -3.09 -6.60 14.60
N LEU A 95 -2.51 -5.40 14.70
CA LEU A 95 -1.75 -4.78 13.61
C LEU A 95 -0.52 -5.60 13.22
N ARG A 96 0.24 -6.14 14.20
CA ARG A 96 1.41 -6.99 13.92
C ARG A 96 0.99 -8.28 13.24
N LEU A 97 -0.09 -8.90 13.71
CA LEU A 97 -0.60 -10.14 13.14
C LEU A 97 -1.02 -9.93 11.68
N GLY A 98 -1.88 -8.95 11.41
CA GLY A 98 -2.35 -8.65 10.05
C GLY A 98 -1.22 -8.28 9.10
N PHE A 99 -0.21 -7.54 9.56
CA PHE A 99 0.99 -7.25 8.78
C PHE A 99 1.77 -8.52 8.44
N GLY A 100 1.96 -9.42 9.42
CA GLY A 100 2.66 -10.68 9.22
C GLY A 100 1.91 -11.65 8.30
N GLU A 101 0.58 -11.65 8.32
CA GLU A 101 -0.27 -12.40 7.38
C GLU A 101 -0.16 -11.84 5.97
N LEU A 102 -0.28 -10.51 5.82
CA LEU A 102 -0.15 -9.83 4.52
C LEU A 102 1.21 -10.12 3.87
N LEU A 103 2.31 -10.01 4.61
CA LEU A 103 3.65 -10.29 4.07
C LEU A 103 3.83 -11.76 3.67
N ARG A 104 3.29 -12.69 4.47
CA ARG A 104 3.31 -14.12 4.13
C ARG A 104 2.49 -14.46 2.90
N GLY A 105 1.40 -13.74 2.66
CA GLY A 105 0.53 -13.87 1.49
C GLY A 105 1.00 -13.10 0.25
N MET A 106 2.03 -12.27 0.37
CA MET A 106 2.56 -11.42 -0.70
C MET A 106 3.55 -12.08 -1.69
N PRO A 107 4.12 -13.29 -1.52
CA PRO A 107 5.07 -13.81 -2.51
C PRO A 107 4.34 -14.10 -3.82
N GLY A 108 4.56 -13.22 -4.80
CA GLY A 108 4.31 -13.54 -6.21
C GLY A 108 5.38 -14.52 -6.66
N THR A 109 4.97 -15.70 -7.13
CA THR A 109 5.83 -16.51 -7.99
C THR A 109 6.17 -15.66 -9.22
N PRO A 110 7.43 -15.63 -9.68
CA PRO A 110 7.71 -15.21 -11.04
C PRO A 110 6.85 -16.08 -11.95
N ASP A 111 6.13 -15.46 -12.87
CA ASP A 111 5.44 -16.16 -13.95
C ASP A 111 6.50 -16.72 -14.90
N GLU A 112 7.16 -17.83 -14.51
CA GLU A 112 8.11 -18.58 -15.36
C GLU A 112 7.37 -19.45 -16.39
N ASP A 113 6.04 -19.56 -16.31
CA ASP A 113 5.24 -20.52 -17.07
C ASP A 113 4.24 -19.91 -18.06
N ARG A 114 4.35 -18.62 -18.40
CA ARG A 114 3.54 -18.08 -19.52
C ARG A 114 4.23 -18.38 -20.85
N PRO A 115 3.76 -19.39 -21.63
CA PRO A 115 4.30 -19.61 -22.95
C PRO A 115 4.07 -18.36 -23.79
N ALA A 116 5.12 -17.97 -24.53
CA ALA A 116 5.04 -16.90 -25.50
C ALA A 116 3.84 -17.13 -26.43
N PRO A 117 3.09 -16.08 -26.81
CA PRO A 117 2.02 -16.25 -27.79
C PRO A 117 2.60 -16.86 -29.05
N ASP A 118 2.10 -18.04 -29.41
CA ASP A 118 2.50 -18.79 -30.60
C ASP A 118 2.39 -17.90 -31.83
N GLY A 119 3.55 -17.42 -32.28
CA GLY A 119 3.73 -16.73 -33.53
C GLY A 119 3.73 -17.74 -34.68
N SER A 120 2.60 -18.38 -34.95
CA SER A 120 2.39 -19.11 -36.22
C SER A 120 0.91 -19.34 -36.53
N ARG A 121 0.21 -18.29 -36.94
CA ARG A 121 -0.91 -18.49 -37.88
C ARG A 121 -0.42 -18.20 -39.29
N SER A 122 0.26 -19.19 -39.84
CA SER A 122 0.42 -19.34 -41.29
C SER A 122 -0.97 -19.34 -41.91
N ALA A 123 -1.23 -18.40 -42.80
CA ALA A 123 -2.39 -18.46 -43.68
C ALA A 123 -2.26 -19.69 -44.59
N PRO A 124 -3.32 -20.47 -44.82
CA PRO A 124 -3.41 -21.25 -46.04
C PRO A 124 -3.91 -20.35 -47.17
N GLU A 125 -3.18 -20.39 -48.27
CA GLU A 125 -3.65 -20.03 -49.60
C GLU A 125 -4.85 -20.91 -49.97
N GLU A 126 -5.98 -20.28 -50.31
CA GLU A 126 -6.83 -20.54 -51.50
C GLU A 126 -8.00 -19.54 -51.57
#